data_AF-A0A6V7UET3-F1
#
_entry.id   AF-A0A6V7UET3-F1
#
_cell.length_a   1.000
_cell.length_b   1.000
_cell.length_c   1.000
_cell.angle_alpha   90.00
_cell.angle_beta   90.00
_cell.angle_gamma   90.00
#
_symmetry.space_group_name_H-M   'P 1'
#
loop_
_entity.id
_entity.type
_entity.pdbx_description
1 polymer ?
#
loop_
_entity_poly.entity_id
_entity_poly.type
_entity_poly.pdbx_seq_one_letter_code
_entity_poly.pdbx_strand_id
1 'polypeptide(L)'
;MSAIICCSSLTNLQRPFADGRIYTENNHNTQHVGLTVAVEKLQIERSKVIDMEIKKQAEMNDKIVKILLLGASDSGKSTIAKQMRILHTDGFTHEERQHYK
;
A
#
# COMPACT_ATOMS: atom_id res chain seq x y z
N MET A 1 -70.43 -9.85 14.42
CA MET A 1 -69.67 -10.82 15.25
C MET A 1 -68.43 -11.19 14.46
N SER A 2 -67.37 -10.37 14.40
CA SER A 2 -66.46 -9.91 15.47
C SER A 2 -65.41 -10.96 15.84
N ALA A 3 -64.18 -10.76 15.35
CA ALA A 3 -62.86 -10.94 16.01
C ALA A 3 -61.78 -10.95 14.90
N ILE A 4 -61.17 -9.82 14.54
CA ILE A 4 -59.87 -9.36 15.08
C ILE A 4 -59.01 -10.50 15.64
N ILE A 5 -58.05 -11.00 14.86
CA ILE A 5 -56.76 -11.46 15.37
C ILE A 5 -55.64 -10.78 14.57
N CYS A 6 -54.97 -9.90 15.29
CA CYS A 6 -53.73 -9.18 15.10
C CYS A 6 -52.79 -9.63 13.94
N CYS A 7 -52.49 -8.67 13.07
CA CYS A 7 -51.28 -8.62 12.26
C CYS A 7 -50.10 -8.22 13.16
N SER A 8 -49.19 -9.14 13.50
CA SER A 8 -47.82 -8.82 13.96
C SER A 8 -46.96 -10.08 14.21
N SER A 9 -46.75 -10.89 13.17
CA SER A 9 -45.53 -11.69 12.94
C SER A 9 -45.70 -12.45 11.63
N LEU A 10 -45.77 -11.67 10.55
CA LEU A 10 -45.72 -12.20 9.20
C LEU A 10 -44.34 -12.85 9.00
N THR A 11 -44.39 -14.16 8.80
CA THR A 11 -43.47 -14.91 7.94
C THR A 11 -41.99 -14.76 8.28
N ASN A 12 -41.52 -15.49 9.29
CA ASN A 12 -40.17 -16.07 9.26
C ASN A 12 -40.16 -17.26 8.28
N LEU A 13 -40.49 -16.98 7.03
CA LEU A 13 -40.26 -17.87 5.91
C LEU A 13 -39.34 -17.11 4.97
N GLN A 14 -38.04 -17.19 5.24
CA GLN A 14 -36.96 -16.85 4.32
C GLN A 14 -37.18 -17.67 3.04
N ARG A 15 -37.97 -17.15 2.09
CA ARG A 15 -38.19 -17.84 0.82
C ARG A 15 -36.98 -17.54 -0.06
N PRO A 16 -36.23 -18.55 -0.51
CA PRO A 16 -35.16 -18.33 -1.47
C PRO A 16 -35.80 -17.90 -2.79
N PHE A 17 -35.53 -16.67 -3.23
CA PHE A 17 -35.78 -16.28 -4.61
C PHE A 17 -34.75 -16.98 -5.52
N ALA A 18 -35.18 -17.35 -6.72
CA ALA A 18 -34.48 -18.26 -7.62
C ALA A 18 -33.15 -17.71 -8.22
N ASP A 19 -32.72 -16.51 -7.83
CA ASP A 19 -31.51 -15.85 -8.30
C ASP A 19 -30.35 -15.84 -7.27
N GLY A 20 -30.56 -16.42 -6.09
CA GLY A 20 -29.48 -16.71 -5.12
C GLY A 20 -28.86 -15.47 -4.45
N ARG A 21 -29.52 -14.31 -4.49
CA ARG A 21 -29.04 -13.09 -3.83
C ARG A 21 -29.71 -12.86 -2.48
N ILE A 22 -28.92 -12.48 -1.48
CA ILE A 22 -29.40 -12.07 -0.15
C ILE A 22 -29.20 -10.54 -0.06
N TYR A 23 -30.28 -9.78 0.09
CA TYR A 23 -30.22 -8.35 0.39
C TYR A 23 -30.64 -8.12 1.85
N THR A 24 -29.85 -7.38 2.61
CA THR A 24 -30.31 -6.79 3.87
C THR A 24 -30.80 -5.38 3.56
N GLU A 25 -32.12 -5.17 3.61
CA GLU A 25 -32.68 -3.82 3.54
C GLU A 25 -32.31 -3.06 4.81
N ASN A 26 -31.34 -2.16 4.71
CA ASN A 26 -31.20 -1.04 5.61
C ASN A 26 -31.03 0.21 4.74
N ASN A 27 -32.13 0.96 4.60
CA ASN A 27 -32.23 2.39 4.32
C ASN A 27 -31.18 2.98 3.34
N HIS A 28 -31.59 3.16 2.08
CA HIS A 28 -30.95 4.02 1.06
C HIS A 28 -29.42 3.96 0.94
N ASN A 29 -28.84 2.79 0.70
CA ASN A 29 -27.69 2.68 -0.21
C ASN A 29 -27.59 1.23 -0.73
N THR A 30 -27.87 1.03 -2.02
CA THR A 30 -27.70 -0.27 -2.69
C THR A 30 -26.21 -0.62 -2.70
N GLN A 31 -25.74 -1.39 -1.72
CA GLN A 31 -24.39 -1.95 -1.73
C GLN A 31 -24.43 -3.37 -2.28
N HIS A 32 -23.69 -3.56 -3.37
CA HIS A 32 -23.51 -4.83 -4.06
C HIS A 32 -22.49 -5.68 -3.29
N VAL A 33 -22.93 -6.37 -2.22
CA VAL A 33 -22.03 -7.08 -1.29
C VAL A 33 -22.05 -8.58 -1.58
N GLY A 34 -20.97 -9.08 -2.17
CA GLY A 34 -20.75 -10.51 -2.41
C GLY A 34 -19.39 -10.79 -3.02
N LEU A 35 -18.96 -9.93 -3.97
CA LEU A 35 -17.60 -9.92 -4.51
C LEU A 35 -16.65 -9.03 -3.70
N THR A 36 -17.17 -8.07 -2.93
CA THR A 36 -16.40 -7.01 -2.26
C THR A 36 -15.62 -7.50 -1.03
N VAL A 37 -16.16 -8.39 -0.20
CA VAL A 37 -15.52 -8.80 1.08
C VAL A 37 -14.23 -9.60 0.89
N ALA A 38 -14.17 -10.46 -0.15
CA ALA A 38 -12.95 -11.21 -0.47
C ALA A 38 -11.86 -10.30 -1.05
N VAL A 39 -12.26 -9.32 -1.87
CA VAL A 39 -11.37 -8.30 -2.45
C VAL A 39 -10.81 -7.40 -1.35
N GLU A 40 -11.63 -6.99 -0.38
CA GLU A 40 -11.21 -6.19 0.78
C GLU A 40 -10.13 -6.89 1.61
N LYS A 41 -10.27 -8.20 1.86
CA LYS A 41 -9.24 -8.97 2.59
C LYS A 41 -7.90 -8.98 1.87
N LEU A 42 -7.91 -9.19 0.54
CA LEU A 42 -6.69 -9.16 -0.28
C LEU A 42 -6.07 -7.76 -0.34
N GLN A 43 -6.89 -6.72 -0.37
CA GLN A 43 -6.42 -5.32 -0.32
C GLN A 43 -5.76 -4.99 1.02
N ILE A 44 -6.34 -5.46 2.12
CA ILE A 44 -5.76 -5.30 3.47
C ILE A 44 -4.41 -6.01 3.57
N GLU A 45 -4.29 -7.23 3.05
CA GLU A 45 -3.01 -7.95 3.03
C GLU A 45 -1.96 -7.22 2.21
N ARG A 46 -2.33 -6.72 1.02
CA ARG A 46 -1.44 -5.89 0.20
C ARG A 46 -1.01 -4.61 0.91
N SER A 47 -1.94 -3.91 1.56
CA SER A 47 -1.65 -2.70 2.32
C SER A 47 -0.66 -2.98 3.45
N LYS A 48 -0.86 -4.08 4.20
CA LYS A 48 0.04 -4.49 5.28
C LYS A 48 1.46 -4.74 4.78
N VAL A 49 1.63 -5.39 3.62
CA VAL A 49 2.95 -5.62 3.04
C VAL A 49 3.62 -4.31 2.65
N ILE A 50 2.88 -3.37 2.06
CA ILE A 50 3.37 -2.04 1.71
C ILE A 50 3.82 -1.28 2.97
N ASP A 51 3.00 -1.27 4.02
CA ASP A 51 3.30 -0.59 5.27
C ASP A 51 4.56 -1.17 5.95
N MET A 52 4.75 -2.49 5.89
CA MET A 52 5.95 -3.16 6.39
C MET A 52 7.21 -2.72 5.61
N GLU A 53 7.13 -2.65 4.28
CA GLU A 53 8.26 -2.21 3.46
C GLU A 53 8.58 -0.73 3.69
N ILE A 54 7.57 0.14 3.79
CA ILE A 54 7.76 1.56 4.12
C ILE A 54 8.47 1.71 5.46
N LYS A 55 8.04 0.97 6.49
CA LYS A 55 8.68 1.01 7.81
C LYS A 55 10.14 0.56 7.74
N LYS A 56 10.41 -0.54 7.03
CA LYS A 56 11.78 -1.05 6.84
C LYS A 56 12.66 -0.02 6.13
N GLN A 57 12.15 0.63 5.09
CA GLN A 57 12.88 1.69 4.38
C GLN A 57 13.11 2.92 5.25
N ALA A 58 12.14 3.32 6.08
CA ALA A 58 12.31 4.40 7.04
C ALA A 58 13.46 4.09 8.03
N GLU A 59 13.48 2.89 8.62
CA GLU A 59 14.54 2.45 9.53
C GLU A 59 15.92 2.36 8.85
N MET A 60 15.97 2.00 7.56
CA MET A 60 17.21 2.04 6.78
C MET A 60 17.65 3.48 6.53
N ASN A 61 16.72 4.36 6.15
CA ASN A 61 17.00 5.77 5.86
C ASN A 61 17.46 6.55 7.09
N ASP A 62 16.93 6.25 8.26
CA ASP A 62 17.35 6.86 9.53
C ASP A 62 18.82 6.54 9.88
N LYS A 63 19.33 5.40 9.38
CA LYS A 63 20.73 5.00 9.56
C LYS A 63 21.67 5.67 8.55
N ILE A 64 21.14 6.30 7.49
CA ILE A 64 21.94 6.93 6.43
C ILE A 64 22.31 8.35 6.84
N VAL A 65 23.62 8.62 6.92
CA VAL A 65 24.15 9.96 7.15
C VAL A 65 24.26 10.72 5.82
N LYS A 66 23.60 11.87 5.72
CA LYS A 66 23.65 12.76 4.54
C LYS A 66 24.73 13.82 4.72
N ILE A 67 25.64 13.93 3.76
CA ILE A 67 26.75 14.88 3.77
C ILE A 67 26.59 15.86 2.61
N LEU A 68 26.70 17.17 2.90
CA LEU A 68 26.69 18.24 1.90
C LEU A 68 28.08 18.88 1.82
N LEU A 69 28.68 18.88 0.62
CA LEU A 69 29.98 19.50 0.37
C LEU A 69 29.78 20.87 -0.31
N LEU A 70 30.23 21.94 0.34
CA LEU A 70 30.14 23.32 -0.15
C LEU A 70 31.53 23.91 -0.44
N GLY A 71 31.64 24.77 -1.45
CA GLY A 71 32.89 25.43 -1.83
C GLY A 71 32.90 25.93 -3.28
N ALA A 72 33.84 26.83 -3.59
CA ALA A 72 34.06 27.39 -4.93
C ALA A 72 34.28 26.31 -6.00
N SER A 73 34.07 26.62 -7.28
CA SER A 73 34.07 25.64 -8.40
C SER A 73 35.21 24.62 -8.31
N ASP A 74 36.43 25.08 -8.06
CA ASP A 74 37.66 24.26 -8.14
C ASP A 74 38.18 23.76 -6.79
N SER A 75 37.37 23.86 -5.73
CA SER A 75 37.76 23.41 -4.38
C SER A 75 37.87 21.88 -4.23
N GLY A 76 37.75 21.10 -5.31
CA GLY A 76 37.94 19.65 -5.29
C GLY A 76 36.76 18.84 -4.72
N LYS A 77 35.56 19.41 -4.58
CA LYS A 77 34.34 18.70 -4.10
C LYS A 77 34.08 17.39 -4.85
N SER A 78 34.21 17.42 -6.18
CA SER A 78 34.04 16.24 -7.04
C SER A 78 35.15 15.21 -6.83
N THR A 79 36.36 15.65 -6.47
CA THR A 79 37.49 14.76 -6.15
C THR A 79 37.20 14.00 -4.86
N ILE A 80 36.72 14.67 -3.81
CA ILE A 80 36.34 14.03 -2.54
C ILE A 80 35.24 12.99 -2.77
N ALA A 81 34.18 13.36 -3.50
CA ALA A 81 33.10 12.43 -3.82
C ALA A 81 33.58 11.19 -4.62
N LYS A 82 34.50 11.37 -5.57
CA LYS A 82 35.11 10.25 -6.33
C LYS A 82 35.96 9.36 -5.44
N GLN A 83 36.75 9.93 -4.53
CA GLN A 83 37.56 9.15 -3.58
C GLN A 83 36.68 8.37 -2.60
N MET A 84 35.57 8.93 -2.15
CA MET A 84 34.59 8.21 -1.32
C MET A 84 34.07 6.96 -2.03
N ARG A 85 33.74 7.05 -3.33
CA ARG A 85 33.33 5.87 -4.14
C ARG A 85 34.44 4.83 -4.27
N ILE A 86 35.70 5.24 -4.43
CA ILE A 86 36.84 4.32 -4.55
C ILE A 86 37.07 3.55 -3.24
N LEU A 87 36.92 4.22 -2.09
CA LEU A 87 37.25 3.65 -0.79
C LEU A 87 36.10 2.84 -0.15
N HIS A 88 34.84 3.21 -0.39
CA HIS A 88 33.68 2.68 0.34
C HIS A 88 32.66 1.95 -0.55
N THR A 89 32.95 1.76 -1.83
CA THR A 89 32.10 1.06 -2.80
C THR A 89 32.98 0.27 -3.75
N ASP A 90 32.41 -0.58 -4.60
CA ASP A 90 33.13 -1.40 -5.59
C ASP A 90 33.83 -0.60 -6.73
N GLY A 91 34.08 0.70 -6.52
CA GLY A 91 34.77 1.58 -7.45
C GLY A 91 33.95 2.03 -8.67
N PHE A 92 34.63 2.26 -9.79
CA PHE A 92 34.04 2.67 -11.07
C PHE A 92 34.06 1.52 -12.07
N THR A 93 32.96 1.36 -12.82
CA THR A 93 32.86 0.31 -13.83
C THR A 93 33.89 0.52 -14.95
N HIS A 94 34.11 -0.52 -15.75
CA HIS A 94 35.04 -0.42 -16.88
C HIS A 94 34.58 0.63 -17.89
N GLU A 95 33.28 0.69 -18.16
CA GLU A 95 32.63 1.67 -19.06
C GLU A 95 32.78 3.11 -18.54
N GLU A 96 32.50 3.34 -17.25
CA GLU A 96 32.68 4.67 -16.62
C GLU A 96 34.13 5.16 -16.74
N ARG A 97 35.10 4.26 -16.57
CA ARG A 97 36.52 4.58 -16.70
C ARG A 97 36.93 4.88 -18.14
N GLN A 98 36.37 4.19 -19.12
CA GLN A 98 36.64 4.46 -20.53
C GLN A 98 36.10 5.81 -20.98
N HIS A 99 34.96 6.23 -20.44
CA HIS A 99 34.35 7.53 -20.73
C HIS A 99 35.12 8.71 -20.09
N TYR A 100 36.05 8.42 -19.17
CA TYR A 100 36.82 9.44 -18.45
C TYR A 100 38.13 9.84 -19.16
N LYS A 101 38.27 9.57 -20.46
CA LYS A 101 39.44 9.92 -21.28
C LYS A 101 39.31 11.30 -21.91
#